data_AF-A0A5C1Q262-F1
#
_entry.id   AF-A0A5C1Q262-F1
#
_cell.length_a   1.000
_cell.length_b   1.000
_cell.length_c   1.000
_cell.angle_alpha   90.00
_cell.angle_beta   90.00
_cell.angle_gamma   90.00
#
_symmetry.space_group_name_H-M   'P 1'
#
loop_
_entity.id
_entity.type
_entity.pdbx_description
1 polymer ?
#
loop_
_entity_poly.entity_id
_entity_poly.type
_entity_poly.pdbx_seq_one_letter_code
_entity_poly.pdbx_strand_id
1 'polypeptide(L)'
;MSAITFNLDNLTGADAVPLFCQYPREYRPQPAHVKMDQHGEVSAGYNPDPGGCSIPSRVADGLSLRWGVAPCAKPGRLADLLREHAELFQRVHDGHEAGNYSGRLSDEARAASDDLERILRDFGADPDNLVAVWTADEWLFSSNSLRAVWSGRPLADALAALEDEARMLADDNHVTGDMEGALLSRALREFDAEGDDCLDPHHVAALLAAGRITAEDASAWTKAKGTA
;
A
#
# COMPACT_ATOMS: atom_id res chain seq x y z
N MET A 1 -36.54 -7.01 1.12
CA MET A 1 -35.34 -6.86 1.96
C MET A 1 -34.16 -7.20 1.07
N SER A 2 -33.44 -6.18 0.59
CA SER A 2 -32.19 -6.41 -0.13
C SER A 2 -31.14 -6.72 0.91
N ALA A 3 -30.48 -7.87 0.80
CA ALA A 3 -29.38 -8.23 1.68
C ALA A 3 -28.16 -7.38 1.33
N ILE A 4 -27.43 -6.92 2.35
CA ILE A 4 -26.11 -6.30 2.16
C ILE A 4 -25.22 -7.23 1.34
N THR A 5 -24.53 -6.65 0.36
CA THR A 5 -23.56 -7.36 -0.48
C THR A 5 -22.18 -6.77 -0.25
N PHE A 6 -21.19 -7.63 -0.01
CA PHE A 6 -19.80 -7.22 0.21
C PHE A 6 -18.99 -7.42 -1.06
N ASN A 7 -18.51 -6.32 -1.62
CA ASN A 7 -17.56 -6.30 -2.73
C ASN A 7 -16.18 -5.93 -2.18
N LEU A 8 -15.46 -6.95 -1.70
CA LEU A 8 -14.19 -6.81 -0.98
C LEU A 8 -13.06 -7.56 -1.69
N ASP A 9 -13.15 -7.75 -3.01
CA ASP A 9 -12.16 -8.49 -3.80
C ASP A 9 -10.76 -7.86 -3.71
N ASN A 10 -10.68 -6.54 -3.50
CA ASN A 10 -9.42 -5.84 -3.25
C ASN A 10 -8.82 -6.10 -1.87
N LEU A 11 -9.61 -6.60 -0.93
CA LEU A 11 -9.19 -6.96 0.42
C LEU A 11 -9.01 -8.48 0.61
N THR A 12 -9.56 -9.29 -0.29
CA THR A 12 -9.51 -10.76 -0.20
C THR A 12 -8.92 -11.37 -1.46
N GLY A 13 -7.77 -12.04 -1.32
CA GLY A 13 -7.11 -12.71 -2.43
C GLY A 13 -5.60 -12.83 -2.21
N ALA A 14 -4.91 -13.49 -3.14
CA ALA A 14 -3.44 -13.58 -3.12
C ALA A 14 -2.76 -12.22 -3.37
N ASP A 15 -3.46 -11.30 -4.04
CA ASP A 15 -2.99 -9.95 -4.35
C ASP A 15 -3.65 -8.88 -3.46
N ALA A 16 -4.19 -9.29 -2.31
CA ALA A 16 -4.79 -8.35 -1.37
C ALA A 16 -3.73 -7.38 -0.83
N VAL A 17 -3.94 -6.09 -1.09
CA VAL A 17 -3.03 -5.02 -0.65
C VAL A 17 -3.76 -4.06 0.29
N PRO A 18 -3.04 -3.44 1.24
CA PRO A 18 -3.60 -2.38 2.07
C PRO A 18 -4.22 -1.26 1.21
N LEU A 19 -5.17 -0.52 1.79
CA LEU A 19 -5.78 0.65 1.15
C LEU A 19 -4.84 1.87 1.13
N PHE A 20 -3.53 1.63 1.16
CA PHE A 20 -2.50 2.63 1.28
C PHE A 20 -2.18 3.22 -0.09
N CYS A 21 -2.29 4.53 -0.20
CA CYS A 21 -1.78 5.28 -1.34
C CYS A 21 -1.17 6.58 -0.82
N GLN A 22 0.05 6.91 -1.23
CA GLN A 22 0.68 8.17 -0.89
C GLN A 22 1.31 8.73 -2.15
N TYR A 23 0.89 9.93 -2.57
CA TYR A 23 1.48 10.55 -3.75
C TYR A 23 2.86 11.12 -3.44
N PRO A 24 3.76 11.19 -4.44
CA PRO A 24 5.05 11.83 -4.27
C PRO A 24 4.91 13.25 -3.72
N ARG A 25 5.72 13.59 -2.70
CA ARG A 25 5.75 14.89 -2.00
C ARG A 25 4.60 15.16 -1.03
N GLU A 26 3.69 14.22 -0.80
CA GLU A 26 2.71 14.33 0.29
C GLU A 26 3.28 13.78 1.61
N TYR A 27 2.96 14.44 2.73
CA TYR A 27 3.43 14.06 4.06
C TYR A 27 2.59 12.95 4.73
N ARG A 28 1.40 12.67 4.19
CA ARG A 28 0.45 11.70 4.73
C ARG A 28 -0.11 10.85 3.61
N PRO A 29 -0.45 9.57 3.88
CA PRO A 29 -1.21 8.78 2.93
C PRO A 29 -2.61 9.36 2.73
N GLN A 30 -3.20 8.99 1.60
CA GLN A 30 -4.56 9.32 1.24
C GLN A 30 -5.56 8.69 2.22
N PRO A 31 -6.66 9.39 2.56
CA PRO A 31 -7.69 8.85 3.42
C PRO A 31 -8.31 7.57 2.82
N ALA A 32 -8.28 6.49 3.59
CA ALA A 32 -8.99 5.26 3.25
C ALA A 32 -10.41 5.28 3.81
N HIS A 33 -11.33 4.61 3.11
CA HIS A 33 -12.74 4.58 3.48
C HIS A 33 -13.40 3.24 3.12
N VAL A 34 -14.39 2.89 3.92
CA VAL A 34 -15.42 1.91 3.58
C VAL A 34 -16.61 2.69 3.07
N LYS A 35 -17.19 2.29 1.94
CA LYS A 35 -18.34 2.92 1.31
C LYS A 35 -19.49 1.93 1.22
N MET A 36 -20.69 2.36 1.61
CA MET A 36 -21.92 1.68 1.26
C MET A 36 -22.73 2.54 0.29
N ASP A 37 -23.20 1.94 -0.78
CA ASP A 37 -24.10 2.63 -1.71
C ASP A 37 -25.58 2.50 -1.28
N GLN A 38 -26.46 3.18 -2.02
CA GLN A 38 -27.92 3.14 -1.80
C GLN A 38 -28.54 1.74 -1.99
N HIS A 39 -27.84 0.82 -2.64
CA HIS A 39 -28.31 -0.54 -2.91
C HIS A 39 -27.83 -1.54 -1.85
N GLY A 40 -27.02 -1.11 -0.89
CA GLY A 40 -26.46 -1.97 0.16
C GLY A 40 -25.19 -2.69 -0.28
N GLU A 41 -24.52 -2.21 -1.34
CA GLU A 41 -23.20 -2.71 -1.73
C GLU A 41 -22.12 -2.02 -0.90
N VAL A 42 -21.36 -2.81 -0.14
CA VAL A 42 -20.24 -2.37 0.69
C VAL A 42 -18.93 -2.64 -0.04
N SER A 43 -18.13 -1.60 -0.20
CA SER A 43 -16.80 -1.64 -0.83
C SER A 43 -15.79 -0.88 0.01
N ALA A 44 -14.50 -1.17 -0.15
CA ALA A 44 -13.43 -0.46 0.53
C ALA A 44 -12.45 0.13 -0.49
N GLY A 45 -11.91 1.31 -0.20
CA GLY A 45 -11.02 2.01 -1.11
C GLY A 45 -10.31 3.17 -0.44
N TYR A 46 -9.56 3.94 -1.24
CA TYR A 46 -8.94 5.18 -0.79
C TYR A 46 -9.44 6.36 -1.61
N ASN A 47 -9.24 7.57 -1.10
CA ASN A 47 -9.55 8.79 -1.85
C ASN A 47 -8.39 9.09 -2.82
N PRO A 48 -8.58 9.05 -4.15
CA PRO A 48 -7.51 9.30 -5.11
C PRO A 48 -7.22 10.80 -5.31
N ASP A 49 -7.97 11.68 -4.67
CA ASP A 49 -7.79 13.12 -4.81
C ASP A 49 -6.52 13.62 -4.09
N PRO A 50 -5.57 14.25 -4.80
CA PRO A 50 -4.40 14.86 -4.18
C PRO A 50 -4.82 15.87 -3.09
N GLY A 51 -4.34 15.69 -1.87
CA GLY A 51 -4.75 16.47 -0.70
C GLY A 51 -5.98 15.94 0.07
N GLY A 52 -6.68 14.92 -0.41
CA GLY A 52 -7.68 14.15 0.36
C GLY A 52 -8.95 14.91 0.76
N CYS A 53 -9.20 16.10 0.22
CA CYS A 53 -10.27 17.00 0.65
C CYS A 53 -11.58 16.83 -0.14
N SER A 54 -11.57 16.21 -1.33
CA SER A 54 -12.81 16.05 -2.08
C SER A 54 -13.68 14.92 -1.53
N ILE A 55 -14.97 15.24 -1.40
CA ILE A 55 -16.03 14.30 -1.09
C ILE A 55 -16.88 14.18 -2.37
N PRO A 56 -17.08 12.97 -2.93
CA PRO A 56 -17.94 12.80 -4.08
C PRO A 56 -19.34 13.34 -3.81
N SER A 57 -19.97 13.97 -4.80
CA SER A 57 -21.30 14.58 -4.66
C SER A 57 -22.31 13.62 -4.04
N ARG A 58 -22.33 12.36 -4.46
CA ARG A 58 -23.20 11.32 -3.87
C ARG A 58 -23.00 11.10 -2.37
N VAL A 59 -21.78 11.27 -1.87
CA VAL A 59 -21.50 11.16 -0.43
C VAL A 59 -21.89 12.45 0.28
N ALA A 60 -21.60 13.61 -0.32
CA ALA A 60 -22.02 14.91 0.21
C ALA A 60 -23.56 15.04 0.29
N ASP A 61 -24.25 14.47 -0.68
CA ASP A 61 -25.71 14.42 -0.77
C ASP A 61 -26.30 13.27 0.09
N GLY A 62 -25.48 12.45 0.75
CA GLY A 62 -25.94 11.34 1.60
C GLY A 62 -26.54 10.14 0.84
N LEU A 63 -26.40 10.09 -0.49
CA LEU A 63 -26.83 8.97 -1.35
C LEU A 63 -25.89 7.76 -1.22
N SER A 64 -24.65 7.99 -0.80
CA SER A 64 -23.71 6.93 -0.42
C SER A 64 -23.09 7.30 0.91
N LEU A 65 -22.88 6.30 1.76
CA LEU A 65 -22.30 6.49 3.09
C LEU A 65 -20.84 6.10 3.04
N ARG A 66 -20.01 6.81 3.81
CA ARG A 66 -18.59 6.53 3.94
C ARG A 66 -18.17 6.57 5.39
N TRP A 67 -17.37 5.59 5.78
CA TRP A 67 -16.70 5.53 7.08
C TRP A 67 -15.19 5.51 6.87
N GLY A 68 -14.46 6.30 7.65
CA GLY A 68 -13.00 6.34 7.58
C GLY A 68 -12.39 5.05 8.11
N VAL A 69 -11.32 4.59 7.48
CA VAL A 69 -10.51 3.45 7.94
C VAL A 69 -9.03 3.80 7.84
N ALA A 70 -8.18 3.15 8.64
CA ALA A 70 -6.74 3.30 8.55
C ALA A 70 -6.25 2.85 7.16
N PRO A 71 -5.47 3.65 6.41
CA PRO A 71 -4.94 3.27 5.10
C PRO A 71 -4.03 2.03 5.14
N CYS A 72 -3.34 1.84 6.26
CA CYS A 72 -2.48 0.68 6.52
C CYS A 72 -3.21 -0.51 7.18
N ALA A 73 -4.55 -0.53 7.18
CA ALA A 73 -5.31 -1.67 7.67
C ALA A 73 -4.94 -2.97 6.92
N LYS A 74 -4.72 -4.05 7.67
CA LYS A 74 -4.49 -5.39 7.13
C LYS A 74 -5.72 -5.82 6.30
N PRO A 75 -5.56 -6.13 5.00
CA PRO A 75 -6.70 -6.37 4.11
C PRO A 75 -7.64 -7.48 4.58
N GLY A 76 -7.09 -8.65 4.90
CA GLY A 76 -7.88 -9.81 5.35
C GLY A 76 -8.62 -9.53 6.66
N ARG A 77 -7.94 -8.91 7.64
CA ARG A 77 -8.53 -8.55 8.93
C ARG A 77 -9.65 -7.51 8.79
N LEU A 78 -9.47 -6.53 7.91
CA LEU A 78 -10.50 -5.55 7.61
C LEU A 78 -11.71 -6.23 6.95
N ALA A 79 -11.49 -7.14 5.99
CA ALA A 79 -12.58 -7.86 5.35
C ALA A 79 -13.38 -8.73 6.34
N ASP A 80 -12.70 -9.39 7.26
CA ASP A 80 -13.33 -10.18 8.33
C ASP A 80 -14.15 -9.29 9.27
N LEU A 81 -13.57 -8.17 9.73
CA LEU A 81 -14.28 -7.19 10.57
C LEU A 81 -15.58 -6.69 9.93
N LEU A 82 -15.54 -6.39 8.62
CA LEU A 82 -16.70 -5.91 7.88
C LEU A 82 -17.81 -6.96 7.80
N ARG A 83 -17.45 -8.24 7.63
CA ARG A 83 -18.40 -9.35 7.58
C ARG A 83 -18.95 -9.68 8.97
N GLU A 84 -18.12 -9.58 10.02
CA GLU A 84 -18.53 -9.81 11.41
C GLU A 84 -19.60 -8.83 11.88
N HIS A 85 -19.62 -7.62 11.32
CA HIS A 85 -20.57 -6.55 11.67
C HIS A 85 -21.62 -6.30 10.57
N ALA A 86 -21.90 -7.31 9.74
CA ALA A 86 -22.85 -7.20 8.62
C ALA A 86 -24.24 -6.71 9.06
N GLU A 87 -24.66 -7.02 10.29
CA GLU A 87 -25.91 -6.56 10.88
C GLU A 87 -25.96 -5.04 11.08
N LEU A 88 -24.83 -4.40 11.36
CA LEU A 88 -24.77 -2.93 11.46
C LEU A 88 -24.96 -2.29 10.08
N PHE A 89 -24.32 -2.83 9.04
CA PHE A 89 -24.55 -2.38 7.66
C PHE A 89 -26.00 -2.56 7.25
N GLN A 90 -26.63 -3.69 7.58
CA GLN A 90 -28.04 -3.92 7.29
C GLN A 90 -28.94 -2.93 8.01
N ARG A 91 -28.69 -2.65 9.30
CA ARG A 91 -29.44 -1.64 10.07
C ARG A 91 -29.31 -0.24 9.49
N VAL A 92 -28.12 0.11 8.99
CA VAL A 92 -27.91 1.39 8.30
C VAL A 92 -28.74 1.43 7.01
N HIS A 93 -28.69 0.36 6.19
CA HIS A 93 -29.41 0.28 4.93
C HIS A 93 -30.92 0.30 5.10
N ASP A 94 -31.45 -0.46 6.06
CA ASP A 94 -32.89 -0.53 6.36
C ASP A 94 -33.48 0.83 6.75
N GLY A 95 -32.66 1.69 7.39
CA GLY A 95 -33.04 3.04 7.78
C GLY A 95 -32.45 4.15 6.90
N HIS A 96 -31.92 3.81 5.72
CA HIS A 96 -31.40 4.75 4.74
C HIS A 96 -32.44 5.06 3.67
N GLU A 97 -32.96 6.28 3.69
CA GLU A 97 -33.85 6.80 2.66
C GLU A 97 -33.03 7.59 1.65
N ALA A 98 -32.66 6.96 0.54
CA ALA A 98 -32.00 7.63 -0.59
C ALA A 98 -33.03 8.17 -1.59
N GLY A 99 -33.26 9.49 -1.59
CA GLY A 99 -34.04 10.18 -2.61
C GLY A 99 -33.23 10.47 -3.88
N ASN A 100 -33.79 11.22 -4.82
CA ASN A 100 -33.09 11.57 -6.07
C ASN A 100 -31.91 12.55 -5.87
N TYR A 101 -31.95 13.35 -4.81
CA TYR A 101 -30.99 14.44 -4.56
C TYR A 101 -30.45 14.48 -3.14
N SER A 102 -31.00 13.70 -2.22
CA SER A 102 -30.52 13.63 -0.85
C SER A 102 -30.85 12.30 -0.20
N GLY A 103 -29.94 11.82 0.65
CA GLY A 103 -30.18 10.69 1.54
C GLY A 103 -30.41 11.14 2.98
N ARG A 104 -31.24 10.42 3.70
CA ARG A 104 -31.47 10.62 5.14
C ARG A 104 -31.35 9.30 5.88
N LEU A 105 -30.73 9.35 7.05
CA LEU A 105 -30.73 8.23 7.99
C LEU A 105 -31.81 8.45 9.05
N SER A 106 -32.52 7.37 9.38
CA SER A 106 -33.28 7.27 10.63
C SER A 106 -32.35 7.38 11.85
N ASP A 107 -32.92 7.58 13.03
CA ASP A 107 -32.12 7.65 14.26
C ASP A 107 -31.43 6.31 14.55
N GLU A 108 -32.10 5.19 14.28
CA GLU A 108 -31.53 3.85 14.40
C GLU A 108 -30.39 3.60 13.42
N ALA A 109 -30.54 4.04 12.16
CA ALA A 109 -29.49 3.92 11.15
C ALA A 109 -28.30 4.83 11.43
N ARG A 110 -28.55 6.04 11.95
CA ARG A 110 -27.49 6.94 12.41
C ARG A 110 -26.71 6.33 13.58
N ALA A 111 -27.39 5.76 14.57
CA ALA A 111 -26.72 5.09 15.69
C ALA A 111 -25.86 3.91 15.21
N ALA A 112 -26.37 3.09 14.27
CA ALA A 112 -25.58 1.99 13.69
C ALA A 112 -24.38 2.51 12.88
N SER A 113 -24.52 3.64 12.18
CA SER A 113 -23.42 4.29 11.46
C SER A 113 -22.35 4.83 12.42
N ASP A 114 -22.75 5.42 13.54
CA ASP A 114 -21.83 5.93 14.57
C ASP A 114 -21.07 4.77 15.23
N ASP A 115 -21.73 3.63 15.47
CA ASP A 115 -21.10 2.40 15.94
C ASP A 115 -20.06 1.86 14.94
N LEU A 116 -20.39 1.81 13.64
CA LEU A 116 -19.44 1.42 12.59
C LEU A 116 -18.21 2.34 12.56
N GLU A 117 -18.41 3.66 12.66
CA GLU A 117 -17.31 4.62 12.68
C GLU A 117 -16.39 4.40 13.89
N ARG A 118 -16.97 4.11 15.06
CA ARG A 118 -16.21 3.77 16.27
C ARG A 118 -15.43 2.47 16.09
N ILE A 119 -16.06 1.40 15.60
CA ILE A 119 -15.42 0.11 15.39
C ILE A 119 -14.23 0.24 14.43
N LEU A 120 -14.40 0.92 13.29
CA LEU A 120 -13.33 1.11 12.31
C LEU A 120 -12.18 1.98 12.85
N ARG A 121 -12.50 2.99 13.65
CA ARG A 121 -11.50 3.81 14.35
C ARG A 121 -10.71 3.01 15.37
N ASP A 122 -11.38 2.22 16.20
CA ASP A 122 -10.75 1.39 17.22
C ASP A 122 -9.87 0.30 16.58
N PHE A 123 -10.36 -0.32 15.49
CA PHE A 123 -9.59 -1.27 14.68
C PHE A 123 -8.31 -0.64 14.14
N GLY A 124 -8.39 0.59 13.59
CA GLY A 124 -7.24 1.32 13.08
C GLY A 124 -6.29 1.88 14.14
N ALA A 125 -6.66 1.84 15.42
CA ALA A 125 -5.81 2.25 16.54
C ALA A 125 -4.97 1.10 17.10
N ASP A 126 -5.34 -0.15 16.80
CA ASP A 126 -4.62 -1.35 17.22
C ASP A 126 -3.49 -1.70 16.22
N PRO A 127 -2.22 -1.65 16.63
CA PRO A 127 -1.08 -1.96 15.76
C PRO A 127 -1.13 -3.35 15.14
N ASP A 128 -1.75 -4.34 15.80
CA ASP A 128 -1.81 -5.72 15.29
C ASP A 128 -2.70 -5.84 14.05
N ASN A 129 -3.60 -4.86 13.85
CA ASN A 129 -4.48 -4.74 12.69
C ASN A 129 -3.86 -3.93 11.55
N LEU A 130 -2.63 -3.41 11.71
CA LEU A 130 -1.97 -2.56 10.74
C LEU A 130 -0.74 -3.26 10.15
N VAL A 131 -0.47 -2.98 8.87
CA VAL A 131 0.82 -3.31 8.26
C VAL A 131 1.83 -2.19 8.49
N ALA A 132 3.09 -2.56 8.66
CA ALA A 132 4.20 -1.63 8.60
C ALA A 132 4.45 -1.23 7.14
N VAL A 133 4.41 0.08 6.84
CA VAL A 133 4.67 0.58 5.49
C VAL A 133 6.13 1.00 5.39
N TRP A 134 6.81 0.51 4.36
CA TRP A 134 8.20 0.81 4.08
C TRP A 134 8.33 1.32 2.65
N THR A 135 9.23 2.27 2.40
CA THR A 135 9.70 2.48 1.03
C THR A 135 10.67 1.36 0.64
N ALA A 136 10.83 1.10 -0.65
CA ALA A 136 11.75 0.07 -1.15
C ALA A 136 13.18 0.31 -0.65
N ASP A 137 13.65 1.56 -0.62
CA ASP A 137 14.98 1.90 -0.08
C ASP A 137 15.10 1.57 1.41
N GLU A 138 14.11 1.93 2.23
CA GLU A 138 14.11 1.64 3.67
C GLU A 138 14.01 0.15 3.97
N TRP A 139 13.12 -0.57 3.28
CA TRP A 139 12.94 -1.99 3.47
C TRP A 139 14.22 -2.76 3.13
N LEU A 140 14.85 -2.42 2.01
CA LEU A 140 16.09 -3.06 1.56
C LEU A 140 17.28 -2.69 2.45
N PHE A 141 17.47 -1.42 2.81
CA PHE A 141 18.75 -0.91 3.30
C PHE A 141 18.74 -0.35 4.73
N SER A 142 17.62 -0.34 5.45
CA SER A 142 17.59 0.12 6.85
C SER A 142 18.55 -0.64 7.77
N SER A 143 18.74 -1.94 7.51
CA SER A 143 19.61 -2.82 8.30
C SER A 143 20.57 -3.67 7.47
N ASN A 144 20.58 -3.50 6.14
CA ASN A 144 21.40 -4.32 5.23
C ASN A 144 22.31 -3.47 4.36
N SER A 145 23.46 -4.03 3.98
CA SER A 145 24.30 -3.49 2.92
C SER A 145 23.84 -3.97 1.54
N LEU A 146 24.26 -3.27 0.48
CA LEU A 146 23.97 -3.67 -0.90
C LEU A 146 24.35 -5.13 -1.16
N ARG A 147 25.56 -5.51 -0.75
CA ARG A 147 26.08 -6.88 -0.93
C ARG A 147 25.26 -7.96 -0.21
N ALA A 148 24.66 -7.63 0.94
CA ALA A 148 23.81 -8.56 1.67
C ALA A 148 22.47 -8.80 0.95
N VAL A 149 21.89 -7.74 0.39
CA VAL A 149 20.61 -7.77 -0.35
C VAL A 149 20.80 -8.38 -1.76
N TRP A 150 21.88 -7.99 -2.42
CA TRP A 150 22.18 -8.36 -3.80
C TRP A 150 23.69 -8.61 -3.92
N SER A 151 24.05 -9.86 -4.22
CA SER A 151 25.41 -10.22 -4.61
C SER A 151 25.44 -11.53 -5.40
N GLY A 152 26.39 -11.64 -6.32
CA GLY A 152 26.69 -12.86 -7.08
C GLY A 152 25.59 -13.32 -8.04
N ARG A 153 24.62 -12.46 -8.35
CA ARG A 153 23.47 -12.79 -9.22
C ARG A 153 23.04 -11.60 -10.10
N PRO A 154 22.45 -11.84 -11.28
CA PRO A 154 21.81 -10.81 -12.09
C PRO A 154 20.72 -10.03 -11.32
N LEU A 155 20.49 -8.77 -11.71
CA LEU A 155 19.49 -7.90 -11.09
C LEU A 155 18.08 -8.52 -11.10
N ALA A 156 17.67 -9.12 -12.22
CA ALA A 156 16.36 -9.74 -12.37
C ALA A 156 16.13 -10.88 -11.35
N ASP A 157 17.14 -11.71 -11.10
CA ASP A 157 17.05 -12.81 -10.14
C ASP A 157 17.03 -12.30 -8.69
N ALA A 158 17.75 -11.21 -8.42
CA ALA A 158 17.70 -10.55 -7.11
C ALA A 158 16.32 -9.94 -6.86
N LEU A 159 15.76 -9.24 -7.85
CA LEU A 159 14.43 -8.64 -7.77
C LEU A 159 13.35 -9.68 -7.54
N ALA A 160 13.33 -10.75 -8.33
CA ALA A 160 12.35 -11.82 -8.16
C ALA A 160 12.37 -12.41 -6.74
N ALA A 161 13.56 -12.63 -6.18
CA ALA A 161 13.70 -13.13 -4.80
C ALA A 161 13.19 -12.12 -3.75
N LEU A 162 13.44 -10.82 -3.95
CA LEU A 162 12.99 -9.77 -3.04
C LEU A 162 11.47 -9.55 -3.12
N GLU A 163 10.90 -9.63 -4.33
CA GLU A 163 9.44 -9.57 -4.54
C GLU A 163 8.74 -10.77 -3.88
N ASP A 164 9.34 -11.97 -3.97
CA ASP A 164 8.83 -13.16 -3.29
C ASP A 164 8.90 -13.01 -1.76
N GLU A 165 9.99 -12.47 -1.22
CA GLU A 165 10.13 -12.19 0.21
C GLU A 165 9.11 -11.14 0.68
N ALA A 166 8.94 -10.05 -0.07
CA ALA A 166 7.94 -9.03 0.21
C ALA A 166 6.52 -9.62 0.20
N ARG A 167 6.22 -10.55 -0.72
CA ARG A 167 4.93 -11.26 -0.77
C ARG A 167 4.73 -12.17 0.45
N MET A 168 5.77 -12.88 0.89
CA MET A 168 5.70 -13.74 2.09
C MET A 168 5.48 -12.94 3.38
N LEU A 169 5.94 -11.69 3.43
CA LEU A 169 5.80 -10.79 4.57
C LEU A 169 4.63 -9.81 4.44
N ALA A 170 3.78 -9.95 3.42
CA ALA A 170 2.71 -9.01 3.08
C ALA A 170 1.67 -8.84 4.20
N ASP A 171 1.53 -9.83 5.08
CA ASP A 171 0.62 -9.78 6.24
C ASP A 171 1.05 -8.74 7.28
N ASP A 172 2.34 -8.44 7.37
CA ASP A 172 2.91 -7.52 8.36
C ASP A 172 3.60 -6.32 7.74
N ASN A 173 4.00 -6.40 6.46
CA ASN A 173 4.76 -5.37 5.78
C ASN A 173 4.14 -5.03 4.43
N HIS A 174 4.16 -3.75 4.09
CA HIS A 174 3.80 -3.25 2.77
C HIS A 174 4.95 -2.41 2.22
N VAL A 175 5.57 -2.88 1.14
CA VAL A 175 6.68 -2.19 0.49
C VAL A 175 6.13 -1.33 -0.66
N THR A 176 6.52 -0.06 -0.66
CA THR A 176 6.11 0.95 -1.64
C THR A 176 7.29 1.44 -2.47
N GLY A 177 7.03 1.87 -3.70
CA GLY A 177 8.06 2.40 -4.59
C GLY A 177 8.75 1.32 -5.44
N ASP A 178 9.80 1.74 -6.13
CA ASP A 178 10.50 0.92 -7.12
C ASP A 178 11.75 0.24 -6.50
N MET A 179 11.67 -1.09 -6.30
CA MET A 179 12.78 -1.89 -5.79
C MET A 179 13.98 -1.91 -6.73
N GLU A 180 13.75 -1.94 -8.05
CA GLU A 180 14.82 -1.90 -9.06
C GLU A 180 15.54 -0.55 -8.98
N GLY A 181 14.77 0.54 -8.98
CA GLY A 181 15.27 1.89 -8.81
C GLY A 181 16.07 2.08 -7.52
N ALA A 182 15.63 1.48 -6.41
CA ALA A 182 16.33 1.52 -5.12
C ALA A 182 17.68 0.77 -5.18
N LEU A 183 17.71 -0.46 -5.72
CA LEU A 183 18.94 -1.25 -5.89
C LEU A 183 19.95 -0.52 -6.76
N LEU A 184 19.51 0.00 -7.92
CA LEU A 184 20.38 0.74 -8.85
C LEU A 184 20.89 2.04 -8.24
N SER A 185 20.04 2.78 -7.53
CA SER A 185 20.45 4.02 -6.86
C SER A 185 21.50 3.76 -5.78
N ARG A 186 21.34 2.68 -5.01
CA ARG A 186 22.33 2.29 -4.00
C ARG A 186 23.64 1.84 -4.64
N ALA A 187 23.57 1.03 -5.70
CA ALA A 187 24.75 0.60 -6.45
C ALA A 187 25.53 1.78 -7.06
N LEU A 188 24.82 2.78 -7.60
CA LEU A 188 25.46 3.99 -8.13
C LEU A 188 26.15 4.80 -7.02
N ARG A 189 25.52 4.98 -5.86
CA ARG A 189 26.15 5.66 -4.71
C ARG A 189 27.43 4.94 -4.26
N GLU A 190 27.42 3.61 -4.25
CA GLU A 190 28.60 2.80 -3.90
C GLU A 190 29.65 2.76 -5.02
N PHE A 191 29.28 3.05 -6.27
CA PHE A 191 30.20 3.22 -7.38
C PHE A 191 30.94 4.56 -7.30
N ASP A 192 30.24 5.64 -6.93
CA ASP A 192 30.78 7.00 -6.84
C ASP A 192 31.61 7.24 -5.56
N ALA A 193 31.34 6.51 -4.48
CA ALA A 193 32.17 6.54 -3.29
C ALA A 193 33.53 5.88 -3.60
N GLU A 194 34.65 6.60 -3.38
CA GLU A 194 36.04 6.17 -3.70
C GLU A 194 36.54 4.89 -2.97
N GLY A 195 35.66 4.01 -2.49
CA GLY A 195 36.03 2.68 -2.04
C GLY A 195 34.96 2.06 -1.15
N ASP A 196 34.52 0.86 -1.51
CA ASP A 196 34.89 -0.36 -0.77
C ASP A 196 34.55 -1.59 -1.66
N ASP A 197 35.01 -2.79 -1.31
CA ASP A 197 34.85 -4.06 -2.02
C ASP A 197 33.37 -4.58 -2.13
N CYS A 198 32.40 -3.67 -2.12
CA CYS A 198 30.97 -3.94 -2.04
C CYS A 198 30.33 -4.28 -3.39
N LEU A 199 30.89 -3.76 -4.48
CA LEU A 199 30.39 -3.99 -5.82
C LEU A 199 30.98 -5.25 -6.45
N ASP A 200 30.13 -6.02 -7.12
CA ASP A 200 30.51 -7.16 -7.94
C ASP A 200 30.22 -6.90 -9.44
N PRO A 201 30.65 -7.79 -10.35
CA PRO A 201 30.43 -7.60 -11.79
C PRO A 201 28.95 -7.51 -12.20
N HIS A 202 28.03 -8.14 -11.46
CA HIS A 202 26.61 -8.05 -11.76
C HIS A 202 26.05 -6.67 -11.43
N HIS A 203 26.55 -6.01 -10.37
CA HIS A 203 26.16 -4.64 -10.05
C HIS A 203 26.56 -3.66 -11.15
N VAL A 204 27.80 -3.76 -11.63
CA VAL A 204 28.31 -2.89 -12.70
C VAL A 204 27.62 -3.16 -14.03
N ALA A 205 27.37 -4.43 -14.36
CA ALA A 205 26.64 -4.80 -15.57
C ALA A 205 25.20 -4.23 -15.55
N ALA A 206 24.53 -4.28 -14.41
CA ALA A 206 23.20 -3.72 -14.24
C ALA A 206 23.19 -2.18 -14.34
N LEU A 207 24.14 -1.48 -13.72
CA LEU A 207 24.28 -0.02 -13.85
C LEU A 207 24.51 0.40 -15.32
N LEU A 208 25.34 -0.35 -16.05
CA LEU A 208 25.59 -0.10 -17.47
C LEU A 208 24.33 -0.35 -18.30
N ALA A 209 23.64 -1.47 -18.07
CA ALA A 209 22.40 -1.81 -18.77
C ALA A 209 21.29 -0.76 -18.52
N ALA A 210 21.23 -0.21 -17.31
CA ALA A 210 20.31 0.87 -16.94
C ALA A 210 20.77 2.26 -17.41
N GLY A 211 21.92 2.36 -18.09
CA GLY A 211 22.49 3.63 -18.57
C GLY A 211 22.86 4.60 -17.46
N ARG A 212 23.13 4.10 -16.25
CA ARG A 212 23.54 4.90 -15.08
C ARG A 212 25.04 5.21 -15.08
N ILE A 213 25.83 4.39 -15.77
CA ILE A 213 27.27 4.58 -16.00
C ILE A 213 27.60 4.33 -17.47
N THR A 214 28.76 4.79 -17.93
CA THR A 214 29.23 4.55 -19.30
C THR A 214 30.03 3.25 -19.42
N ALA A 215 30.25 2.78 -20.65
CA ALA A 215 31.11 1.63 -20.92
C ALA A 215 32.59 1.89 -20.54
N GLU A 216 33.01 3.16 -20.58
CA GLU A 216 34.35 3.58 -20.14
C GLU A 216 34.48 3.44 -18.62
N ASP A 217 33.46 3.89 -17.87
CA ASP A 217 33.41 3.77 -16.41
C ASP A 217 33.46 2.30 -15.95
N ALA A 218 32.64 1.44 -16.58
CA ALA A 218 32.63 0.01 -16.29
C ALA A 218 33.98 -0.66 -16.59
N SER A 219 34.64 -0.26 -17.68
CA SER A 219 35.96 -0.74 -18.05
C SER A 219 37.05 -0.27 -17.08
N ALA A 220 36.97 0.98 -16.62
CA ALA A 220 37.89 1.56 -15.64
C ALA A 220 37.78 0.84 -14.30
N TRP A 221 36.56 0.59 -13.82
CA TRP A 221 36.29 -0.18 -12.62
C TRP A 221 36.86 -1.61 -12.69
N THR A 222 36.63 -2.30 -13.81
CA THR A 222 37.14 -3.68 -14.01
C THR A 222 38.67 -3.72 -13.98
N LYS A 223 39.33 -2.73 -14.60
CA LYS A 223 40.79 -2.61 -14.55
C LYS A 223 41.29 -2.38 -13.13
N ALA A 224 40.65 -1.47 -12.38
CA ALA A 224 41.03 -1.16 -11.00
C ALA A 224 40.94 -2.39 -10.09
N LYS A 225 39.87 -3.20 -10.21
CA LYS A 225 39.68 -4.46 -9.47
C LYS A 225 40.62 -5.58 -9.88
N GLY A 226 41.00 -5.66 -11.16
CA GLY A 226 41.94 -6.68 -11.67
C GLY A 226 43.41 -6.43 -11.35
N THR A 227 43.75 -5.23 -10.87
CA THR A 227 45.11 -4.85 -10.43
C THR A 227 45.33 -4.90 -8.92
N ALA A 228 44.31 -5.30 -8.15
CA ALA A 228 44.35 -5.46 -6.69
C ALA A 228 44.68 -6.90 -6.27
#